data_AF-A0A0Q5Z5C6-F1
#
_entry.id   AF-A0A0Q5Z5C6-F1
#
_cell.length_a   1.000
_cell.length_b   1.000
_cell.length_c   1.000
_cell.angle_alpha   90.00
_cell.angle_beta   90.00
_cell.angle_gamma   90.00
#
_symmetry.space_group_name_H-M   'P 1'
#
loop_
_entity.id
_entity.type
_entity.pdbx_description
1 polymer ?
#
loop_
_entity_poly.entity_id
_entity_poly.type
_entity_poly.pdbx_seq_one_letter_code
_entity_poly.pdbx_strand_id
1 'polypeptide(L)'
;MNPKLKEILKPLAHVINTPLPLVEAPPLLRVRNALAFEFPYALNVIDFALADLVGRATVRLRPLLLVGDPGAGKSRFARRLGEILGVSVWREDASRSDGAVFGGTDRRWYSVEPCHPFLAIARGKIGNPLVLIDELEKAGTRSDYGRLWDCLLGFLEVETSARYPDPALQTTLDVSQVSYVATANSIEPLPSPIRDRFRVVMFPKPSADDLDALLPAVLDDLARERGLDAAWVPPLDGVERAAIGQSWRGGSMRRLRRMVEAVLRERDQRAARN
;
A
#
# COMPACT_ATOMS: atom_id res chain seq x y z
N MET A 1 -37.60 6.10 -0.97
CA MET A 1 -36.18 5.75 -0.72
C MET A 1 -36.05 5.26 0.72
N ASN A 2 -35.51 4.07 0.94
CA ASN A 2 -35.35 3.43 2.27
C ASN A 2 -34.54 4.35 3.21
N PRO A 3 -34.99 4.63 4.46
CA PRO A 3 -34.29 5.51 5.39
C PRO A 3 -32.83 5.08 5.65
N LYS A 4 -32.54 3.78 5.73
CA LYS A 4 -31.17 3.27 5.86
C LYS A 4 -30.28 3.66 4.68
N LEU A 5 -30.81 3.59 3.46
CA LEU A 5 -30.06 3.96 2.26
C LEU A 5 -29.78 5.48 2.25
N LYS A 6 -30.71 6.31 2.72
CA LYS A 6 -30.47 7.76 2.86
C LYS A 6 -29.29 8.06 3.79
N GLU A 7 -29.18 7.35 4.90
CA GLU A 7 -28.09 7.54 5.87
C GLU A 7 -26.73 7.15 5.28
N ILE A 8 -26.66 6.04 4.53
CA ILE A 8 -25.43 5.57 3.87
C ILE A 8 -25.02 6.50 2.73
N LEU A 9 -25.97 6.97 1.92
CA LEU A 9 -25.68 7.81 0.76
C LEU A 9 -25.31 9.25 1.14
N LYS A 10 -25.81 9.77 2.27
CA LYS A 10 -25.58 11.16 2.69
C LYS A 10 -24.09 11.55 2.74
N PRO A 11 -23.18 10.77 3.35
CA PRO A 11 -21.74 11.07 3.32
C PRO A 11 -21.06 10.80 1.97
N LEU A 12 -21.74 10.10 1.04
CA LEU A 12 -21.19 9.69 -0.27
C LEU A 12 -21.78 10.50 -1.43
N ALA A 13 -22.66 11.47 -1.15
CA ALA A 13 -23.39 12.23 -2.17
C ALA A 13 -22.45 12.98 -3.13
N HIS A 14 -21.25 13.38 -2.68
CA HIS A 14 -20.27 14.11 -3.49
C HIS A 14 -19.57 13.25 -4.55
N VAL A 15 -19.73 11.93 -4.54
CA VAL A 15 -19.14 11.02 -5.54
C VAL A 15 -20.17 10.32 -6.41
N ILE A 16 -21.45 10.41 -6.07
CA ILE A 16 -22.53 9.78 -6.84
C ILE A 16 -22.89 10.68 -8.01
N ASN A 17 -22.92 10.14 -9.24
CA ASN A 17 -23.19 10.86 -10.49
C ASN A 17 -22.30 12.13 -10.68
N THR A 18 -21.13 12.15 -10.04
CA THR A 18 -20.20 13.27 -10.10
C THR A 18 -18.95 12.79 -10.82
N PRO A 19 -18.52 13.45 -11.91
CA PRO A 19 -17.26 13.10 -12.57
C PRO A 19 -16.11 13.39 -11.61
N LEU A 20 -15.36 12.35 -11.26
CA LEU A 20 -14.19 12.48 -10.40
C LEU A 20 -12.92 12.58 -11.25
N PRO A 21 -11.95 13.42 -10.85
CA PRO A 21 -10.69 13.52 -11.56
C PRO A 21 -9.91 12.22 -11.44
N LEU A 22 -9.17 11.89 -12.50
CA LEU A 22 -8.14 10.87 -12.46
C LEU A 22 -6.80 11.55 -12.25
N VAL A 23 -6.01 11.05 -11.31
CA VAL A 23 -4.64 11.50 -11.09
C VAL A 23 -3.81 11.17 -12.33
N GLU A 24 -3.20 12.20 -12.92
CA GLU A 24 -2.30 12.06 -14.06
C GLU A 24 -1.01 11.34 -13.66
N ALA A 25 -0.43 10.59 -14.59
CA ALA A 25 0.84 9.92 -14.34
C ALA A 25 1.97 10.96 -14.21
N PRO A 26 2.64 11.06 -13.05
CA PRO A 26 3.76 11.99 -12.89
C PRO A 26 4.97 11.53 -13.71
N PRO A 27 5.99 12.39 -13.90
CA PRO A 27 7.23 12.00 -14.58
C PRO A 27 7.86 10.77 -13.92
N LEU A 28 7.86 9.62 -14.61
CA LEU A 28 8.24 8.33 -14.02
C LEU A 28 9.68 8.28 -13.52
N LEU A 29 10.59 9.06 -14.13
CA LEU A 29 11.96 9.20 -13.64
C LEU A 29 12.01 9.79 -12.23
N ARG A 30 11.15 10.77 -11.93
CA ARG A 30 11.05 11.36 -10.59
C ARG A 30 10.53 10.33 -9.58
N VAL A 31 9.50 9.59 -9.96
CA VAL A 31 8.92 8.53 -9.12
C VAL A 31 9.97 7.45 -8.83
N ARG A 32 10.67 6.99 -9.88
CA ARG A 32 11.73 6.00 -9.79
C ARG A 32 12.84 6.45 -8.84
N ASN A 33 13.32 7.68 -8.98
CA ASN A 33 14.40 8.21 -8.14
C ASN A 33 13.99 8.32 -6.67
N ALA A 34 12.77 8.78 -6.38
CA ALA A 34 12.25 8.86 -5.02
C ALA A 34 12.13 7.46 -4.39
N LEU A 35 11.61 6.49 -5.12
CA LEU A 35 11.54 5.11 -4.64
C LEU A 35 12.93 4.47 -4.51
N ALA A 36 13.86 4.73 -5.42
CA ALA A 36 15.21 4.18 -5.36
C ALA A 36 16.00 4.72 -4.17
N PHE A 37 15.77 5.98 -3.79
CA PHE A 37 16.33 6.54 -2.56
C PHE A 37 15.83 5.81 -1.31
N GLU A 38 14.53 5.48 -1.27
CA GLU A 38 13.93 4.82 -0.11
C GLU A 38 14.09 3.29 -0.08
N PHE A 39 14.28 2.69 -1.25
CA PHE A 39 14.35 1.23 -1.45
C PHE A 39 15.48 0.86 -2.43
N PRO A 40 16.75 1.21 -2.12
CA PRO A 40 17.89 0.99 -3.03
C PRO A 40 18.11 -0.48 -3.38
N TYR A 41 17.70 -1.40 -2.51
CA TYR A 41 17.79 -2.85 -2.70
C TYR A 41 16.68 -3.44 -3.59
N ALA A 42 15.67 -2.65 -3.98
CA ALA A 42 14.47 -3.11 -4.69
C ALA A 42 14.28 -2.49 -6.08
N LEU A 43 15.37 -2.11 -6.76
CA LEU A 43 15.31 -1.45 -8.08
C LEU A 43 14.50 -2.24 -9.12
N ASN A 44 14.68 -3.56 -9.18
CA ASN A 44 13.91 -4.41 -10.10
C ASN A 44 12.40 -4.39 -9.80
N VAL A 45 12.01 -4.27 -8.53
CA VAL A 45 10.60 -4.15 -8.14
C VAL A 45 10.04 -2.80 -8.55
N ILE A 46 10.82 -1.72 -8.37
CA ILE A 46 10.47 -0.36 -8.80
C ILE A 46 10.21 -0.36 -10.31
N ASP A 47 11.16 -0.86 -11.08
CA ASP A 47 11.08 -0.87 -12.54
C ASP A 47 9.91 -1.73 -13.03
N PHE A 48 9.67 -2.88 -12.39
CA PHE A 48 8.53 -3.75 -12.70
C PHE A 48 7.17 -3.10 -12.41
N ALA A 49 7.05 -2.36 -11.30
CA ALA A 49 5.84 -1.65 -10.94
C ALA A 49 5.57 -0.47 -11.89
N LEU A 50 6.60 0.31 -12.22
CA LEU A 50 6.48 1.51 -13.07
C LEU A 50 6.31 1.20 -14.55
N ALA A 51 6.71 0.01 -15.02
CA ALA A 51 6.54 -0.41 -16.41
C ALA A 51 5.08 -0.28 -16.91
N ASP A 52 4.09 -0.47 -16.04
CA ASP A 52 2.66 -0.35 -16.40
C ASP A 52 2.23 1.09 -16.71
N LEU A 53 2.97 2.08 -16.21
CA LEU A 53 2.64 3.49 -16.35
C LEU A 53 3.32 4.14 -17.56
N VAL A 54 4.24 3.43 -18.22
CA VAL A 54 4.94 3.94 -19.41
C VAL A 54 3.92 4.23 -20.51
N GLY A 55 3.87 5.49 -20.96
CA GLY A 55 2.94 5.95 -22.00
C GLY A 55 1.49 6.12 -21.54
N ARG A 56 1.18 6.00 -20.24
CA ARG A 56 -0.16 6.26 -19.71
C ARG A 56 -0.32 7.72 -19.33
N ALA A 57 -1.48 8.30 -19.64
CA ALA A 57 -1.84 9.64 -19.21
C ALA A 57 -2.23 9.70 -17.72
N THR A 58 -2.84 8.64 -17.19
CA THR A 58 -3.32 8.56 -15.81
C THR A 58 -2.69 7.41 -15.05
N VAL A 59 -2.62 7.54 -13.72
CA VAL A 59 -2.13 6.49 -12.84
C VAL A 59 -3.13 5.35 -12.83
N ARG A 60 -2.72 4.19 -13.35
CA ARG A 60 -3.45 2.94 -13.21
C ARG A 60 -2.48 1.77 -13.33
N LEU A 61 -2.21 1.11 -12.21
CA LEU A 61 -1.38 -0.08 -12.15
C LEU A 61 -2.22 -1.31 -12.46
N ARG A 62 -1.67 -2.28 -13.19
CA ARG A 62 -2.28 -3.62 -13.20
C ARG A 62 -2.08 -4.25 -11.81
N PRO A 63 -2.93 -5.20 -11.41
CA PRO A 63 -2.79 -5.86 -10.13
C PRO A 63 -1.36 -6.37 -9.89
N LEU A 64 -0.74 -5.90 -8.82
CA LEU A 64 0.64 -6.21 -8.46
C LEU A 64 0.67 -6.98 -7.14
N LEU A 65 1.35 -8.12 -7.08
CA LEU A 65 1.58 -8.87 -5.85
C LEU A 65 3.07 -8.86 -5.50
N LEU A 66 3.39 -8.25 -4.36
CA LEU A 66 4.74 -8.21 -3.79
C LEU A 66 4.92 -9.42 -2.86
N VAL A 67 5.78 -10.37 -3.24
CA VAL A 67 6.02 -11.59 -2.45
C VAL A 67 7.43 -11.54 -1.89
N GLY A 68 7.60 -11.74 -0.59
CA GLY A 68 8.93 -11.80 -0.01
C GLY A 68 8.88 -11.84 1.50
N ASP A 69 10.03 -11.89 2.14
CA ASP A 69 10.06 -12.17 3.57
C ASP A 69 9.46 -11.07 4.47
N PRO A 70 9.04 -11.41 5.69
CA PRO A 70 8.63 -10.44 6.69
C PRO A 70 9.71 -9.41 6.98
N GLY A 71 9.32 -8.14 7.07
CA GLY A 71 10.24 -7.04 7.38
C GLY A 71 11.10 -6.55 6.21
N ALA A 72 10.93 -7.08 5.00
CA ALA A 72 11.60 -6.59 3.78
C ALA A 72 11.09 -5.22 3.29
N GLY A 73 9.97 -4.71 3.82
CA GLY A 73 9.46 -3.37 3.48
C GLY A 73 8.32 -3.33 2.45
N LYS A 74 7.74 -4.48 2.05
CA LYS A 74 6.66 -4.59 1.04
C LYS A 74 5.49 -3.61 1.24
N SER A 75 4.89 -3.59 2.43
CA SER A 75 3.74 -2.72 2.74
C SER A 75 4.14 -1.23 2.76
N ARG A 76 5.36 -0.92 3.22
CA ARG A 76 5.93 0.43 3.14
C ARG A 76 6.09 0.84 1.68
N PHE A 77 6.64 -0.03 0.84
CA PHE A 77 6.81 0.20 -0.59
C PHE A 77 5.48 0.47 -1.30
N ALA A 78 4.48 -0.40 -1.13
CA ALA A 78 3.19 -0.22 -1.79
C ALA A 78 2.50 1.10 -1.40
N ARG A 79 2.57 1.47 -0.11
CA ARG A 79 2.08 2.77 0.36
C ARG A 79 2.85 3.93 -0.28
N ARG A 80 4.18 3.90 -0.22
CA ARG A 80 5.04 4.96 -0.79
C ARG A 80 4.88 5.10 -2.30
N LEU A 81 4.67 3.99 -3.02
CA LEU A 81 4.35 3.99 -4.44
C LEU A 81 3.09 4.83 -4.72
N GLY A 82 2.00 4.58 -3.99
CA GLY A 82 0.77 5.38 -4.13
C GLY A 82 0.96 6.85 -3.77
N GLU A 83 1.62 7.14 -2.64
CA GLU A 83 1.89 8.50 -2.17
C GLU A 83 2.75 9.31 -3.17
N ILE A 84 3.81 8.70 -3.74
CA ILE A 84 4.70 9.35 -4.71
C ILE A 84 4.00 9.50 -6.08
N LEU A 85 3.13 8.56 -6.45
CA LEU A 85 2.28 8.69 -7.64
C LEU A 85 1.18 9.75 -7.49
N GLY A 86 0.95 10.25 -6.27
CA GLY A 86 -0.07 11.27 -5.99
C GLY A 86 -1.49 10.73 -5.87
N VAL A 87 -1.67 9.41 -5.76
CA VAL A 87 -2.98 8.78 -5.56
C VAL A 87 -3.24 8.55 -4.07
N SER A 88 -4.51 8.67 -3.66
CA SER A 88 -4.91 8.29 -2.30
C SER A 88 -4.75 6.77 -2.11
N VAL A 89 -4.18 6.37 -0.98
CA VAL A 89 -3.98 4.95 -0.62
C VAL A 89 -5.03 4.50 0.39
N TRP A 90 -5.82 3.50 0.02
CA TRP A 90 -6.72 2.78 0.91
C TRP A 90 -6.05 1.47 1.31
N ARG A 91 -5.86 1.23 2.62
CA ARG A 91 -5.20 0.02 3.11
C ARG A 91 -6.24 -0.93 3.69
N GLU A 92 -6.19 -2.17 3.23
CA GLU A 92 -6.91 -3.31 3.75
C GLU A 92 -5.94 -4.32 4.38
N ASP A 93 -6.27 -4.85 5.55
CA ASP A 93 -5.54 -5.96 6.17
C ASP A 93 -6.30 -7.25 5.89
N ALA A 94 -5.76 -8.11 5.04
CA ALA A 94 -6.45 -9.32 4.60
C ALA A 94 -6.75 -10.29 5.75
N SER A 95 -5.97 -10.25 6.85
CA SER A 95 -6.22 -11.10 8.02
C SER A 95 -7.47 -10.72 8.81
N ARG A 96 -7.96 -9.48 8.61
CA ARG A 96 -9.13 -8.91 9.32
C ARG A 96 -10.32 -8.64 8.40
N SER A 97 -10.14 -8.81 7.10
CA SER A 97 -11.17 -8.61 6.09
C SER A 97 -11.74 -9.94 5.62
N ASP A 98 -13.03 -9.94 5.31
CA ASP A 98 -13.70 -10.99 4.56
C ASP A 98 -14.27 -10.43 3.25
N GLY A 99 -14.99 -11.29 2.50
CA GLY A 99 -15.58 -10.91 1.22
C GLY A 99 -16.72 -9.90 1.34
N ALA A 100 -17.50 -9.94 2.42
CA ALA A 100 -18.63 -9.03 2.66
C ALA A 100 -18.19 -7.64 3.12
N VAL A 101 -17.11 -7.56 3.89
CA VAL A 101 -16.48 -6.28 4.27
C VAL A 101 -15.92 -5.61 3.01
N PHE A 102 -15.06 -6.32 2.27
CA PHE A 102 -14.39 -5.72 1.12
C PHE A 102 -15.33 -5.43 -0.07
N GLY A 103 -16.21 -6.39 -0.38
CA GLY A 103 -17.15 -6.32 -1.51
C GLY A 103 -18.44 -5.55 -1.22
N GLY A 104 -18.62 -5.12 0.03
CA GLY A 104 -19.84 -4.48 0.50
C GLY A 104 -20.85 -5.48 1.04
N THR A 105 -21.68 -4.99 1.96
CA THR A 105 -22.66 -5.80 2.69
C THR A 105 -24.08 -5.47 2.24
N ASP A 106 -24.90 -6.50 1.98
CA ASP A 106 -26.29 -6.31 1.54
C ASP A 106 -27.09 -5.47 2.54
N ARG A 107 -27.94 -4.57 2.01
CA ARG A 107 -28.81 -3.67 2.79
C ARG A 107 -29.73 -4.35 3.82
N ARG A 108 -29.94 -5.67 3.72
CA ARG A 108 -30.74 -6.47 4.65
C ARG A 108 -30.03 -6.74 5.98
N TRP A 109 -28.70 -6.61 6.03
CA TRP A 109 -27.92 -6.78 7.25
C TRP A 109 -28.05 -5.57 8.20
N TYR A 110 -27.67 -5.79 9.46
CA TYR A 110 -27.74 -4.76 10.49
C TYR A 110 -26.77 -3.59 10.17
N SER A 111 -25.53 -3.91 9.82
CA SER A 111 -24.51 -3.01 9.30
C SER A 111 -24.44 -3.12 7.77
N VAL A 112 -24.61 -2.00 7.07
CA VAL A 112 -24.62 -1.93 5.61
C VAL A 112 -23.51 -0.99 5.18
N GLU A 113 -22.64 -1.44 4.29
CA GLU A 113 -21.47 -0.69 3.85
C GLU A 113 -21.21 -0.99 2.36
N PRO A 114 -21.01 0.04 1.52
CA PRO A 114 -20.57 -0.15 0.14
C PRO A 114 -19.18 -0.78 0.05
N CYS A 115 -18.82 -1.30 -1.13
CA CYS A 115 -17.53 -1.92 -1.34
C CYS A 115 -16.36 -0.95 -1.06
N HIS A 116 -15.28 -1.49 -0.51
CA HIS A 116 -14.10 -0.72 -0.14
C HIS A 116 -13.46 0.05 -1.31
N PRO A 117 -13.38 -0.47 -2.55
CA PRO A 117 -12.91 0.31 -3.68
C PRO A 117 -13.71 1.60 -3.92
N PHE A 118 -15.03 1.57 -3.72
CA PHE A 118 -15.86 2.78 -3.81
C PHE A 118 -15.62 3.74 -2.64
N LEU A 119 -15.45 3.22 -1.42
CA LEU A 119 -15.08 4.06 -0.27
C LEU A 119 -13.70 4.70 -0.44
N ALA A 120 -12.75 4.01 -1.07
CA ALA A 120 -11.45 4.55 -1.43
C ALA A 120 -11.58 5.74 -2.39
N ILE A 121 -12.41 5.60 -3.42
CA ILE A 121 -12.75 6.70 -4.36
C ILE A 121 -13.39 7.86 -3.60
N ALA A 122 -14.39 7.57 -2.76
CA ALA A 122 -15.14 8.57 -2.01
C ALA A 122 -14.27 9.39 -1.05
N ARG A 123 -13.36 8.71 -0.35
CA ARG A 123 -12.41 9.31 0.59
C ARG A 123 -11.31 10.09 -0.13
N GLY A 124 -10.78 9.53 -1.22
CA GLY A 124 -9.71 10.14 -2.01
C GLY A 124 -10.19 11.31 -2.88
N LYS A 125 -11.49 11.37 -3.18
CA LYS A 125 -12.09 12.31 -4.15
C LYS A 125 -11.42 12.22 -5.53
N ILE A 126 -10.95 11.04 -5.90
CA ILE A 126 -10.31 10.70 -7.18
C ILE A 126 -10.86 9.37 -7.68
N GLY A 127 -10.93 9.19 -9.00
CA GLY A 127 -11.46 7.96 -9.60
C GLY A 127 -10.47 6.78 -9.64
N ASN A 128 -9.17 7.05 -9.46
CA ASN A 128 -8.10 6.05 -9.55
C ASN A 128 -7.24 5.94 -8.26
N PRO A 129 -7.85 5.67 -7.09
CA PRO A 129 -7.09 5.41 -5.89
C PRO A 129 -6.29 4.11 -5.99
N LEU A 130 -5.31 3.95 -5.09
CA LEU A 130 -4.60 2.69 -4.89
C LEU A 130 -5.17 1.97 -3.67
N VAL A 131 -5.62 0.74 -3.86
CA VAL A 131 -6.00 -0.18 -2.78
C VAL A 131 -4.81 -1.10 -2.49
N LEU A 132 -4.27 -0.97 -1.28
CA LEU A 132 -3.22 -1.81 -0.74
C LEU A 132 -3.84 -2.95 0.08
N ILE A 133 -3.66 -4.20 -0.35
CA ILE A 133 -4.13 -5.39 0.37
C ILE A 133 -2.93 -6.04 1.05
N ASP A 134 -2.82 -5.85 2.36
CA ASP A 134 -1.66 -6.32 3.13
C ASP A 134 -1.85 -7.76 3.62
N GLU A 135 -0.79 -8.56 3.52
CA GLU A 135 -0.75 -9.96 3.98
C GLU A 135 -1.86 -10.84 3.38
N LEU A 136 -2.05 -10.76 2.05
CA LEU A 136 -3.11 -11.46 1.30
C LEU A 136 -3.15 -12.98 1.55
N GLU A 137 -2.02 -13.60 1.86
CA GLU A 137 -1.91 -15.02 2.18
C GLU A 137 -2.59 -15.39 3.51
N LYS A 138 -2.84 -14.42 4.38
CA LYS A 138 -3.50 -14.61 5.69
C LYS A 138 -5.00 -14.41 5.64
N ALA A 139 -5.58 -14.19 4.46
CA ALA A 139 -7.02 -14.05 4.31
C ALA A 139 -7.77 -15.26 4.90
N GLY A 140 -8.89 -14.99 5.57
CA GLY A 140 -9.73 -16.03 6.13
C GLY A 140 -10.19 -17.03 5.06
N THR A 141 -9.98 -18.32 5.32
CA THR A 141 -10.39 -19.40 4.40
C THR A 141 -11.83 -19.89 4.64
N ARG A 142 -12.45 -19.45 5.73
CA ARG A 142 -13.86 -19.74 6.05
C ARG A 142 -14.76 -18.96 5.10
N SER A 143 -15.80 -19.62 4.59
CA SER A 143 -16.74 -19.05 3.62
C SER A 143 -17.97 -18.40 4.27
N ASP A 144 -18.05 -18.40 5.61
CA ASP A 144 -19.24 -18.00 6.37
C ASP A 144 -19.72 -16.56 6.02
N TYR A 145 -18.80 -15.68 5.63
CA TYR A 145 -19.06 -14.30 5.18
C TYR A 145 -18.51 -14.01 3.78
N GLY A 146 -18.26 -15.06 2.98
CA GLY A 146 -17.54 -14.99 1.71
C GLY A 146 -16.03 -14.83 1.89
N ARG A 147 -15.24 -15.44 1.00
CA ARG A 147 -13.78 -15.33 1.04
C ARG A 147 -13.33 -14.04 0.36
N LEU A 148 -12.39 -13.33 0.97
CA LEU A 148 -11.77 -12.14 0.37
C LEU A 148 -11.19 -12.47 -1.01
N TRP A 149 -10.54 -13.62 -1.16
CA TRP A 149 -10.01 -14.10 -2.43
C TRP A 149 -11.07 -14.14 -3.54
N ASP A 150 -12.22 -14.75 -3.27
CA ASP A 150 -13.28 -14.88 -4.28
C ASP A 150 -13.85 -13.50 -4.65
N CYS A 151 -14.01 -12.63 -3.65
CA CYS A 151 -14.47 -11.26 -3.85
C CYS A 151 -13.51 -10.44 -4.73
N LEU A 152 -12.19 -10.57 -4.51
CA LEU A 152 -11.17 -9.85 -5.26
C LEU A 152 -11.22 -10.16 -6.76
N LEU A 153 -11.65 -11.36 -7.20
CA LEU A 153 -11.76 -11.68 -8.62
C LEU A 153 -12.66 -10.69 -9.40
N GLY A 154 -13.71 -10.17 -8.76
CA GLY A 154 -14.59 -9.17 -9.35
C GLY A 154 -13.97 -7.77 -9.49
N PHE A 155 -12.81 -7.54 -8.88
CA PHE A 155 -12.12 -6.26 -8.85
C PHE A 155 -10.80 -6.23 -9.63
N LEU A 156 -10.14 -7.38 -9.78
CA LEU A 156 -8.83 -7.47 -10.42
C LEU A 156 -8.89 -7.45 -11.96
N GLU A 157 -10.07 -7.62 -12.55
CA GLU A 157 -10.30 -7.53 -14.00
C GLU A 157 -11.09 -6.25 -14.37
N VAL A 158 -10.73 -5.62 -15.49
CA VAL A 158 -11.34 -4.34 -15.92
C VAL A 158 -12.81 -4.51 -16.28
N GLU A 159 -13.12 -5.60 -17.00
CA GLU A 159 -14.46 -5.86 -17.50
C GLU A 159 -15.48 -6.05 -16.37
N THR A 160 -15.09 -6.79 -15.33
CA THR A 160 -15.93 -7.02 -14.14
C THR A 160 -16.00 -5.79 -13.25
N SER A 161 -14.87 -5.14 -12.97
CA SER A 161 -14.80 -3.96 -12.10
C SER A 161 -15.47 -2.71 -12.69
N ALA A 162 -15.63 -2.62 -14.01
CA ALA A 162 -16.37 -1.52 -14.66
C ALA A 162 -17.89 -1.56 -14.40
N ARG A 163 -18.41 -2.70 -13.94
CA ARG A 163 -19.85 -2.92 -13.69
C ARG A 163 -20.08 -3.72 -12.42
N TYR A 164 -19.30 -3.43 -11.37
CA TYR A 164 -19.36 -4.18 -10.12
C TYR A 164 -20.75 -4.02 -9.44
N PRO A 165 -21.51 -5.10 -9.21
CA PRO A 165 -22.84 -5.01 -8.60
C PRO A 165 -22.72 -4.85 -7.08
N ASP A 166 -22.75 -3.61 -6.59
CA ASP A 166 -22.59 -3.32 -5.17
C ASP A 166 -23.86 -3.75 -4.38
N PRO A 167 -23.73 -4.64 -3.37
CA PRO A 167 -24.87 -5.16 -2.65
C PRO A 167 -25.50 -4.15 -1.68
N ALA A 168 -24.75 -3.15 -1.20
CA ALA A 168 -25.30 -2.12 -0.32
C ALA A 168 -26.15 -1.11 -1.11
N LEU A 169 -25.61 -0.64 -2.23
CA LEU A 169 -26.21 0.38 -3.09
C LEU A 169 -27.24 -0.20 -4.06
N GLN A 170 -27.21 -1.52 -4.31
CA GLN A 170 -28.10 -2.23 -5.23
C GLN A 170 -28.06 -1.64 -6.64
N THR A 171 -26.86 -1.24 -7.07
CA THR A 171 -26.57 -0.69 -8.39
C THR A 171 -25.15 -1.07 -8.81
N THR A 172 -24.84 -0.91 -10.09
CA THR A 172 -23.49 -1.18 -10.60
C THR A 172 -22.59 0.03 -10.42
N LEU A 173 -21.39 -0.20 -9.92
CA LEU A 173 -20.34 0.80 -9.80
C LEU A 173 -19.24 0.54 -10.84
N ASP A 174 -18.71 1.63 -11.40
CA ASP A 174 -17.46 1.57 -12.16
C ASP A 174 -16.29 1.88 -11.21
N VAL A 175 -15.53 0.85 -10.87
CA VAL A 175 -14.30 0.94 -10.08
C VAL A 175 -13.08 0.44 -10.89
N SER A 176 -13.19 0.45 -12.22
CA SER A 176 -12.18 -0.10 -13.13
C SER A 176 -10.85 0.66 -13.16
N GLN A 177 -10.87 1.90 -12.69
CA GLN A 177 -9.69 2.77 -12.57
C GLN A 177 -8.91 2.57 -11.26
N VAL A 178 -9.46 1.83 -10.29
CA VAL A 178 -8.77 1.53 -9.03
C VAL A 178 -7.56 0.62 -9.30
N SER A 179 -6.42 0.96 -8.69
CA SER A 179 -5.20 0.16 -8.76
C SER A 179 -5.08 -0.75 -7.54
N TYR A 180 -4.68 -2.00 -7.73
CA TYR A 180 -4.54 -2.97 -6.64
C TYR A 180 -3.08 -3.39 -6.46
N VAL A 181 -2.54 -3.18 -5.26
CA VAL A 181 -1.22 -3.68 -4.86
C VAL A 181 -1.38 -4.55 -3.62
N ALA A 182 -1.06 -5.83 -3.73
CA ALA A 182 -1.11 -6.77 -2.65
C ALA A 182 0.29 -7.10 -2.12
N THR A 183 0.39 -7.47 -0.84
CA THR A 183 1.61 -8.03 -0.26
C THR A 183 1.35 -9.45 0.22
N ALA A 184 2.37 -10.31 0.13
CA ALA A 184 2.33 -11.63 0.75
C ALA A 184 3.72 -12.07 1.23
N ASN A 185 3.77 -12.88 2.28
CA ASN A 185 5.02 -13.52 2.70
C ASN A 185 5.35 -14.77 1.88
N SER A 186 4.33 -15.51 1.47
CA SER A 186 4.44 -16.62 0.53
C SER A 186 3.27 -16.60 -0.46
N ILE A 187 3.52 -17.05 -1.68
CA ILE A 187 2.51 -17.23 -2.71
C ILE A 187 1.77 -18.58 -2.59
N GLU A 188 2.35 -19.54 -1.88
CA GLU A 188 1.85 -20.93 -1.80
C GLU A 188 0.42 -21.03 -1.27
N PRO A 189 -0.01 -20.25 -0.25
CA PRO A 189 -1.38 -20.33 0.26
C PRO A 189 -2.43 -19.76 -0.69
N LEU A 190 -2.02 -18.99 -1.70
CA LEU A 190 -2.96 -18.31 -2.60
C LEU A 190 -3.57 -19.27 -3.63
N PRO A 191 -4.90 -19.28 -3.81
CA PRO A 191 -5.54 -20.05 -4.87
C PRO A 191 -5.06 -19.66 -6.26
N SER A 192 -4.98 -20.63 -7.18
CA SER A 192 -4.57 -20.36 -8.57
C SER A 192 -5.33 -19.22 -9.23
N PRO A 193 -6.69 -19.15 -9.14
CA PRO A 193 -7.44 -18.08 -9.76
C PRO A 193 -6.99 -16.68 -9.35
N ILE A 194 -6.60 -16.50 -8.08
CA ILE A 194 -6.07 -15.24 -7.56
C ILE A 194 -4.66 -14.97 -8.08
N ARG A 195 -3.77 -15.96 -8.00
CA ARG A 195 -2.39 -15.83 -8.48
C ARG A 195 -2.34 -15.41 -9.94
N ASP A 196 -3.21 -15.99 -10.76
CA ASP A 196 -3.26 -15.73 -12.20
C ASP A 196 -3.73 -14.31 -12.54
N ARG A 197 -4.38 -13.60 -11.61
CA ARG A 197 -4.77 -12.18 -11.79
C ARG A 197 -3.70 -11.20 -11.37
N PHE A 198 -2.71 -11.62 -10.60
CA PHE A 198 -1.64 -10.76 -10.14
C PHE A 198 -0.40 -10.88 -11.00
N ARG A 199 0.20 -9.73 -11.30
CA ARG A 199 1.61 -9.68 -11.68
C ARG A 199 2.44 -9.89 -10.42
N VAL A 200 3.09 -11.04 -10.32
CA VAL A 200 3.89 -11.39 -9.14
C VAL A 200 5.31 -10.88 -9.31
N VAL A 201 5.84 -10.22 -8.29
CA VAL A 201 7.26 -9.84 -8.21
C VAL A 201 7.82 -10.18 -6.84
N MET A 202 9.02 -10.76 -6.85
CA MET A 202 9.74 -11.08 -5.62
C MET A 202 10.35 -9.80 -5.05
N PHE A 203 10.00 -9.50 -3.80
CA PHE A 203 10.49 -8.35 -3.06
C PHE A 203 11.75 -8.75 -2.28
N PRO A 204 12.93 -8.21 -2.66
CA PRO A 204 14.19 -8.61 -2.03
C PRO A 204 14.27 -8.10 -0.59
N LYS A 205 15.09 -8.78 0.21
CA LYS A 205 15.56 -8.24 1.49
C LYS A 205 16.82 -7.41 1.24
N PRO A 206 17.01 -6.30 1.96
CA PRO A 206 18.28 -5.60 1.95
C PRO A 206 19.38 -6.46 2.57
N SER A 207 20.58 -6.32 2.03
CA SER A 207 21.82 -6.92 2.51
C SER A 207 22.57 -5.96 3.44
N ALA A 208 23.70 -6.41 3.99
CA ALA A 208 24.59 -5.52 4.75
C ALA A 208 25.18 -4.40 3.86
N ASP A 209 25.40 -4.68 2.57
CA ASP A 209 26.01 -3.73 1.63
C ASP A 209 25.07 -2.56 1.31
N ASP A 210 23.76 -2.75 1.50
CA ASP A 210 22.74 -1.72 1.30
C ASP A 210 22.69 -0.71 2.48
N LEU A 211 23.40 -0.96 3.58
CA LEU A 211 23.29 -0.16 4.81
C LEU A 211 23.53 1.32 4.54
N ASP A 212 24.63 1.66 3.87
CA ASP A 212 25.01 3.04 3.63
C ASP A 212 24.00 3.79 2.76
N ALA A 213 23.40 3.10 1.78
CA ALA A 213 22.35 3.67 0.95
C ALA A 213 21.01 3.83 1.71
N LEU A 214 20.76 3.00 2.73
CA LEU A 214 19.51 3.01 3.51
C LEU A 214 19.50 4.04 4.62
N LEU A 215 20.63 4.32 5.25
CA LEU A 215 20.71 5.21 6.41
C LEU A 215 20.11 6.59 6.16
N PRO A 216 20.38 7.30 5.05
CA PRO A 216 19.78 8.60 4.78
C PRO A 216 18.25 8.57 4.79
N ALA A 217 17.65 7.63 4.05
CA ALA A 217 16.20 7.50 3.98
C ALA A 217 15.58 7.12 5.33
N VAL A 218 16.26 6.30 6.13
CA VAL A 218 15.79 5.94 7.48
C VAL A 218 15.85 7.14 8.42
N LEU A 219 16.90 7.96 8.35
CA LEU A 219 17.02 9.19 9.13
C LEU A 219 15.94 10.21 8.75
N ASP A 220 15.72 10.43 7.45
CA ASP A 220 14.67 11.33 6.94
C ASP A 220 13.28 10.92 7.43
N ASP A 221 12.99 9.61 7.41
CA ASP A 221 11.73 9.08 7.92
C ASP A 221 11.57 9.34 9.42
N LEU A 222 12.62 9.07 10.22
CA LEU A 222 12.60 9.28 11.67
C LEU A 222 12.48 10.77 12.03
N ALA A 223 13.15 11.65 11.28
CA ALA A 223 13.03 13.10 11.44
C ALA A 223 11.58 13.56 11.21
N ARG A 224 10.99 13.13 10.09
CA ARG A 224 9.60 13.46 9.72
C ARG A 224 8.59 13.00 10.78
N GLU A 225 8.78 11.81 11.35
CA GLU A 225 7.91 11.29 12.40
C GLU A 225 8.04 12.04 13.73
N ARG A 226 9.22 12.60 14.01
CA ARG A 226 9.44 13.48 15.17
C ARG A 226 8.96 14.91 14.93
N GLY A 227 8.48 15.23 13.72
CA GLY A 227 8.12 16.59 13.32
C GLY A 227 9.34 17.51 13.18
N LEU A 228 10.53 16.95 13.00
CA LEU A 228 11.78 17.68 12.80
C LEU A 228 12.06 17.81 11.30
N ASP A 229 12.65 18.94 10.92
CA ASP A 229 13.26 19.06 9.60
C ASP A 229 14.51 18.17 9.55
N ALA A 230 14.69 17.42 8.46
CA ALA A 230 15.78 16.48 8.27
C ALA A 230 17.16 17.16 8.43
N ALA A 231 17.27 18.46 8.15
CA ALA A 231 18.48 19.24 8.39
C ALA A 231 18.92 19.26 9.87
N TRP A 232 17.99 19.03 10.81
CA TRP A 232 18.27 19.00 12.25
C TRP A 232 18.66 17.60 12.76
N VAL A 233 18.62 16.58 11.90
CA VAL A 233 19.07 15.23 12.24
C VAL A 233 20.36 14.96 11.44
N PRO A 234 21.53 15.32 11.99
CA PRO A 234 22.78 15.14 11.26
C PRO A 234 23.03 13.65 11.01
N PRO A 235 23.74 13.31 9.90
CA PRO A 235 24.11 11.94 9.60
C PRO A 235 24.79 11.23 10.78
N LEU A 236 24.71 9.90 10.77
CA LEU A 236 25.45 9.10 11.75
C LEU A 236 26.96 9.25 11.52
N ASP A 237 27.72 9.40 12.60
CA ASP A 237 29.17 9.45 12.53
C ASP A 237 29.77 8.05 12.25
N GLY A 238 31.10 7.99 12.06
CA GLY A 238 31.78 6.74 11.74
C GLY A 238 31.64 5.66 12.81
N VAL A 239 31.52 6.05 14.10
CA VAL A 239 31.40 5.12 15.23
C VAL A 239 29.99 4.56 15.31
N GLU A 240 28.99 5.44 15.24
CA GLU A 240 27.57 5.08 15.20
C GLU A 240 27.25 4.19 14.00
N ARG A 241 27.76 4.56 12.82
CA ARG A 241 27.61 3.77 11.59
C ARG A 241 28.23 2.38 11.76
N ALA A 242 29.45 2.30 12.29
CA ALA A 242 30.12 1.02 12.53
C ALA A 242 29.35 0.15 13.54
N ALA A 243 28.82 0.74 14.61
CA ALA A 243 28.02 0.02 15.61
C ALA A 243 26.75 -0.60 14.99
N ILE A 244 26.06 0.15 14.12
CA ILE A 244 24.91 -0.36 13.37
C ILE A 244 25.33 -1.46 12.40
N GLY A 245 26.39 -1.27 11.61
CA GLY A 245 26.85 -2.26 10.62
C GLY A 245 27.39 -3.57 11.24
N GLN A 246 27.93 -3.52 12.46
CA GLN A 246 28.31 -4.74 13.19
C GLN A 246 27.09 -5.56 13.62
N SER A 247 26.01 -4.86 13.98
CA SER A 247 24.81 -5.44 14.59
C SER A 247 23.71 -5.77 13.58
N TRP A 248 23.67 -5.10 12.43
CA TRP A 248 22.71 -5.30 11.35
C TRP A 248 23.43 -5.84 10.12
N ARG A 249 23.16 -7.10 9.77
CA ARG A 249 23.77 -7.81 8.63
C ARG A 249 22.80 -7.98 7.45
N GLY A 250 21.87 -7.05 7.30
CA GLY A 250 20.75 -7.15 6.35
C GLY A 250 19.47 -7.74 6.96
N GLY A 251 18.46 -7.91 6.10
CA GLY A 251 17.18 -8.53 6.42
C GLY A 251 16.09 -7.52 6.80
N SER A 252 15.80 -7.39 8.10
CA SER A 252 14.63 -6.63 8.54
C SER A 252 14.88 -5.12 8.59
N MET A 253 14.14 -4.36 7.79
CA MET A 253 14.11 -2.90 7.86
C MET A 253 13.56 -2.39 9.20
N ARG A 254 12.63 -3.13 9.82
CA ARG A 254 12.13 -2.81 11.17
C ARG A 254 13.25 -2.88 12.21
N ARG A 255 14.17 -3.85 12.08
CA ARG A 255 15.33 -3.96 12.97
C ARG A 255 16.31 -2.81 12.76
N LEU A 256 16.66 -2.51 11.50
CA LEU A 256 17.54 -1.39 11.17
C LEU A 256 17.02 -0.08 11.78
N ARG A 257 15.74 0.23 11.53
CA ARG A 257 15.12 1.45 12.04
C ARG A 257 15.16 1.55 13.57
N ARG A 258 14.88 0.46 14.30
CA ARG A 258 14.99 0.46 15.77
C ARG A 258 16.42 0.72 16.26
N MET A 259 17.42 0.23 15.55
CA MET A 259 18.82 0.45 15.89
C MET A 259 19.22 1.91 15.66
N VAL A 260 18.85 2.50 14.52
CA VAL A 260 19.07 3.93 14.25
C VAL A 260 18.36 4.78 15.30
N GLU A 261 17.11 4.46 15.64
CA GLU A 261 16.36 5.19 16.66
C GLU A 261 17.03 5.14 18.04
N ALA A 262 17.57 3.98 18.43
CA ALA A 262 18.31 3.83 19.69
C ALA A 262 19.57 4.70 19.72
N VAL A 263 20.31 4.77 18.61
CA VAL A 263 21.48 5.65 18.46
C VAL A 263 21.08 7.11 18.60
N LEU A 264 20.02 7.55 17.89
CA LEU A 264 19.54 8.92 17.98
C LEU A 264 19.09 9.29 19.41
N ARG A 265 18.41 8.39 20.12
CA ARG A 265 18.01 8.63 21.52
C ARG A 265 19.22 8.81 22.45
N GLU A 266 20.28 8.03 22.26
CA GLU A 266 21.52 8.16 23.03
C GLU A 266 22.21 9.51 22.74
N ARG A 267 22.22 9.93 21.46
CA ARG A 267 22.74 11.24 21.04
C ARG A 267 21.99 12.39 21.72
N ASP A 268 20.66 12.33 21.72
CA ASP A 268 19.79 13.33 22.35
C ASP A 268 20.06 13.43 23.87
N GLN A 269 20.25 12.29 24.55
CA GLN A 269 20.57 12.27 25.98
C GLN A 269 21.93 12.87 26.31
N ARG A 270 22.94 12.67 25.45
CA ARG A 270 24.26 13.27 25.63
C ARG A 270 24.22 14.77 25.40
N ALA A 271 23.48 15.23 24.38
CA ALA A 271 23.29 16.64 24.11
C ALA A 271 22.58 17.38 25.25
N ALA A 272 21.63 16.73 25.94
CA ALA A 272 20.92 17.32 27.08
C ALA A 272 21.75 17.37 28.40
N ARG A 273 22.88 16.66 28.47
CA ARG A 273 23.77 16.62 29.66
C ARG A 273 24.91 17.62 29.60
N ASN A 274 25.14 18.23 28.44
CA ASN A 274 26.18 19.23 28.17
C ASN A 274 25.54 20.61 28.01
#